data_AF-A0A1B6DYW5-F1
#
_entry.id   AF-A0A1B6DYW5-F1
#
_cell.length_a   1.000
_cell.length_b   1.000
_cell.length_c   1.000
_cell.angle_alpha   90.00
_cell.angle_beta   90.00
_cell.angle_gamma   90.00
#
_symmetry.space_group_name_H-M   'P 1'
#
loop_
_entity.id
_entity.type
_entity.pdbx_description
1 polymer ?
#
loop_
_entity_poly.entity_id
_entity_poly.type
_entity_poly.pdbx_seq_one_letter_code
_entity_poly.pdbx_strand_id
1 'polypeptide(L)'
;MNNDVELHIRQNIPWQKLPSNIKQNLGNSQKEYDKCIINFSIKNQLRYKGNIVRLVRKDERRYYEEVLLYSRSTLLLYPYHLSDIMVEGLRVTPFQYYSSVLETIMDQERSYDSLPNFTAADCLRLLGIGRNEYIDLMNQCRSGRKLFRRKNVRDLLPAKPISVNIDPWWLVVVGCIVEEDMKLVSEQEKELIDRIIDNGKQRAGDLDHNLVHALYKKGLIYLEVPIEHSDYIIVPPLEGFVMNRVSGDYFETLLYKIFVSIDERTSVGELASVLEIDAQAVKNAVSLYCRLGFARKKCTDIDDCHPSWNPARKGNYPYRNISLGDE
;
A
#
# COMPACT_ATOMS: atom_id res chain seq x y z
N MET A 1 -12.31 -1.67 21.17
CA MET A 1 -11.71 -0.87 22.26
C MET A 1 -12.69 0.25 22.57
N ASN A 2 -12.60 0.94 23.72
CA ASN A 2 -13.49 2.07 23.99
C ASN A 2 -13.11 3.24 23.07
N ASN A 3 -14.06 3.75 22.27
CA ASN A 3 -13.85 4.86 21.33
C ASN A 3 -13.21 6.08 21.99
N ASP A 4 -13.55 6.35 23.26
CA ASP A 4 -12.99 7.48 24.00
C ASP A 4 -11.49 7.32 24.24
N VAL A 5 -11.02 6.10 24.52
CA VAL A 5 -9.59 5.81 24.71
C VAL A 5 -8.84 6.02 23.40
N GLU A 6 -9.42 5.57 22.29
CA GLU A 6 -8.84 5.73 20.95
C GLU A 6 -8.69 7.19 20.54
N LEU A 7 -9.67 8.05 20.85
CA LEU A 7 -9.61 9.49 20.60
C LEU A 7 -8.40 10.13 21.29
N HIS A 8 -8.15 9.78 22.55
CA HIS A 8 -7.00 10.31 23.29
C HIS A 8 -5.66 9.80 22.74
N ILE A 9 -5.62 8.56 22.24
CA ILE A 9 -4.43 8.02 21.56
C ILE A 9 -4.17 8.78 20.25
N ARG A 10 -5.20 9.03 19.42
CA ARG A 10 -5.09 9.81 18.17
C ARG A 10 -4.57 11.24 18.43
N GLN A 11 -4.96 11.84 19.55
CA GLN A 11 -4.52 13.17 19.98
C GLN A 11 -3.15 13.17 20.69
N ASN A 12 -2.47 12.03 20.78
CA ASN A 12 -1.18 11.87 21.44
C ASN A 12 -1.17 12.29 22.91
N ILE A 13 -2.27 12.06 23.63
CA ILE A 13 -2.40 12.46 25.04
C ILE A 13 -1.67 11.44 25.94
N PRO A 14 -0.64 11.84 26.69
CA PRO A 14 0.07 10.93 27.60
C PRO A 14 -0.76 10.59 28.83
N TRP A 15 -0.46 9.45 29.45
CA TRP A 15 -1.16 8.95 30.65
C TRP A 15 -1.36 10.02 31.72
N GLN A 16 -0.34 10.84 31.99
CA GLN A 16 -0.39 11.87 33.02
C GLN A 16 -1.51 12.89 32.75
N LYS A 17 -1.75 13.22 31.47
CA LYS A 17 -2.74 14.20 31.01
C LYS A 17 -4.11 13.59 30.70
N LEU A 18 -4.29 12.28 30.82
CA LEU A 18 -5.60 11.66 30.60
C LEU A 18 -6.62 12.11 31.66
N PRO A 19 -7.87 12.37 31.26
CA PRO A 19 -8.98 12.62 32.19
C PRO A 19 -9.21 11.46 33.17
N SER A 20 -9.68 11.79 34.38
CA SER A 20 -9.87 10.80 35.46
C SER A 20 -10.87 9.70 35.10
N ASN A 21 -11.95 10.02 34.38
CA ASN A 21 -12.93 9.04 33.90
C ASN A 21 -12.29 8.04 32.92
N ILE A 22 -11.39 8.50 32.04
CA ILE A 22 -10.68 7.62 31.11
C ILE A 22 -9.68 6.73 31.85
N LYS A 23 -8.97 7.27 32.85
CA LYS A 23 -8.09 6.47 33.72
C LYS A 23 -8.88 5.38 34.46
N GLN A 24 -10.05 5.72 35.01
CA GLN A 24 -10.94 4.77 35.68
C GLN A 24 -11.40 3.66 34.73
N ASN A 25 -11.77 3.98 33.48
CA ASN A 25 -12.14 3.00 32.45
C ASN A 25 -11.00 2.00 32.16
N LEU A 26 -9.75 2.39 32.37
CA LEU A 26 -8.55 1.58 32.21
C LEU A 26 -8.08 0.95 33.52
N GLY A 27 -8.95 0.89 34.54
CA GLY A 27 -8.62 0.34 35.86
C GLY A 27 -7.53 1.13 36.60
N ASN A 28 -7.38 2.42 36.29
CA ASN A 28 -6.31 3.30 36.75
C ASN A 28 -4.88 2.75 36.48
N SER A 29 -4.74 1.94 35.43
CA SER A 29 -3.49 1.29 35.06
C SER A 29 -2.84 1.94 33.84
N GLN A 30 -1.70 2.60 34.05
CA GLN A 30 -0.88 3.10 32.94
C GLN A 30 -0.47 1.97 31.99
N LYS A 31 -0.14 0.78 32.53
CA LYS A 31 0.23 -0.39 31.72
C LYS A 31 -0.88 -0.81 30.77
N GLU A 32 -2.14 -0.66 31.16
CA GLU A 32 -3.27 -0.98 30.29
C GLU A 32 -3.44 0.06 29.18
N TYR A 33 -3.22 1.35 29.50
CA TYR A 33 -3.19 2.38 28.47
C TYR A 33 -2.05 2.18 27.48
N ASP A 34 -0.86 1.80 27.96
CA ASP A 34 0.29 1.52 27.10
C ASP A 34 -0.04 0.40 26.10
N LYS A 35 -0.69 -0.70 26.56
CA LYS A 35 -1.20 -1.77 25.67
C LYS A 35 -2.21 -1.25 24.66
N CYS A 36 -3.15 -0.39 25.08
CA CYS A 36 -4.10 0.25 24.18
C CYS A 36 -3.39 1.08 23.10
N ILE A 37 -2.38 1.88 23.47
CA ILE A 37 -1.57 2.67 22.53
C ILE A 37 -0.94 1.75 21.48
N ILE A 38 -0.29 0.67 21.91
CA ILE A 38 0.41 -0.25 21.01
C ILE A 38 -0.57 -0.92 20.05
N ASN A 39 -1.64 -1.52 20.59
CA ASN A 39 -2.65 -2.21 19.79
C ASN A 39 -3.33 -1.26 18.80
N PHE A 40 -3.67 -0.05 19.24
CA PHE A 40 -4.26 0.96 18.38
C PHE A 40 -3.30 1.38 17.26
N SER A 41 -2.04 1.64 17.60
CA SER A 41 -1.03 2.13 16.64
C SER A 41 -0.71 1.08 15.58
N ILE A 42 -0.58 -0.20 15.97
CA ILE A 42 -0.36 -1.32 15.06
C ILE A 42 -1.57 -1.51 14.14
N LYS A 43 -2.79 -1.55 14.70
CA LYS A 43 -4.03 -1.75 13.93
C LYS A 43 -4.30 -0.66 12.90
N ASN A 44 -3.92 0.58 13.22
CA ASN A 44 -4.11 1.73 12.35
C ASN A 44 -2.84 2.06 11.55
N GLN A 45 -1.81 1.20 11.57
CA GLN A 45 -0.55 1.36 10.84
C GLN A 45 0.06 2.76 11.05
N LEU A 46 0.08 3.25 12.28
CA LEU A 46 0.55 4.61 12.58
C LEU A 46 2.07 4.72 12.42
N ARG A 47 2.52 5.88 11.96
CA ARG A 47 3.94 6.21 11.94
C ARG A 47 4.47 6.32 13.38
N TYR A 48 5.62 5.74 13.67
CA TYR A 48 6.25 5.79 14.98
C TYR A 48 6.61 7.23 15.39
N LYS A 49 7.30 7.95 14.51
CA LYS A 49 7.60 9.37 14.66
C LYS A 49 6.31 10.19 14.58
N GLY A 50 6.15 11.14 15.50
CA GLY A 50 4.96 11.99 15.61
C GLY A 50 3.82 11.39 16.43
N ASN A 51 3.83 10.09 16.73
CA ASN A 51 2.80 9.44 17.53
C ASN A 51 3.28 9.02 18.92
N ILE A 52 2.34 8.87 19.86
CA ILE A 52 2.59 8.54 21.26
C ILE A 52 3.17 7.14 21.47
N VAL A 53 3.06 6.26 20.47
CA VAL A 53 3.63 4.89 20.52
C VAL A 53 5.13 4.89 20.82
N ARG A 54 5.88 5.92 20.41
CA ARG A 54 7.31 6.09 20.73
C ARG A 54 7.62 6.21 22.23
N LEU A 55 6.62 6.58 23.03
CA LEU A 55 6.78 6.68 24.48
C LEU A 55 6.74 5.29 25.12
N VAL A 56 6.01 4.34 24.53
CA VAL A 56 5.72 3.01 25.10
C VAL A 56 6.44 1.86 24.39
N ARG A 57 6.86 2.05 23.14
CA ARG A 57 7.74 1.17 22.37
C ARG A 57 9.00 1.95 22.06
N LYS A 58 10.17 1.42 22.46
CA LYS A 58 11.47 2.09 22.26
C LYS A 58 12.19 1.65 21.01
N ASP A 59 11.97 0.40 20.61
CA ASP A 59 12.52 -0.16 19.39
C ASP A 59 11.58 0.15 18.22
N GLU A 60 11.96 1.17 17.43
CA GLU A 60 11.22 1.62 16.25
C GLU A 60 11.17 0.52 15.17
N ARG A 61 12.29 -0.20 14.96
CA ARG A 61 12.35 -1.27 13.96
C ARG A 61 11.40 -2.39 14.33
N ARG A 62 11.45 -2.86 15.58
CA ARG A 62 10.58 -3.92 16.09
C ARG A 62 9.10 -3.53 16.00
N TYR A 63 8.78 -2.27 16.27
CA TYR A 63 7.41 -1.77 16.12
C TYR A 63 6.91 -1.94 14.67
N TYR A 64 7.71 -1.57 13.67
CA TYR A 64 7.29 -1.72 12.27
C TYR A 64 7.27 -3.18 11.79
N GLU A 65 8.14 -4.04 12.33
CA GLU A 65 8.04 -5.49 12.14
C GLU A 65 6.70 -6.03 12.67
N GLU A 66 6.26 -5.58 13.85
CA GLU A 66 4.94 -5.93 14.42
C GLU A 66 3.78 -5.38 13.57
N VAL A 67 3.89 -4.17 13.02
CA VAL A 67 2.91 -3.59 12.09
C VAL A 67 2.76 -4.47 10.85
N LEU A 68 3.86 -4.88 10.22
CA LEU A 68 3.83 -5.75 9.04
C LEU A 68 3.26 -7.13 9.36
N LEU A 69 3.69 -7.73 10.47
CA LEU A 69 3.20 -9.05 10.89
C LEU A 69 1.70 -9.03 11.14
N TYR A 70 1.22 -8.03 11.88
CA TYR A 70 -0.21 -7.84 12.13
C TYR A 70 -0.96 -7.66 10.81
N SER A 71 -0.53 -6.71 9.98
CA SER A 71 -1.18 -6.38 8.70
C SER A 71 -1.32 -7.61 7.81
N ARG A 72 -0.28 -8.45 7.69
CA ARG A 72 -0.34 -9.71 6.93
C ARG A 72 -1.33 -10.70 7.53
N SER A 73 -1.27 -10.90 8.85
CA SER A 73 -2.13 -11.87 9.54
C SER A 73 -3.61 -11.51 9.48
N THR A 74 -3.93 -10.22 9.37
CA THR A 74 -5.29 -9.70 9.26
C THR A 74 -5.65 -9.24 7.85
N LEU A 75 -4.82 -9.56 6.84
CA LEU A 75 -5.06 -9.29 5.41
C LEU A 75 -5.25 -7.82 5.06
N LEU A 76 -4.69 -6.91 5.87
CA LEU A 76 -4.74 -5.47 5.62
C LEU A 76 -3.96 -5.13 4.36
N LEU A 77 -4.34 -4.00 3.77
CA LEU A 77 -3.59 -3.39 2.70
C LEU A 77 -2.15 -3.10 3.13
N TYR A 78 -1.20 -3.21 2.19
CA TYR A 78 0.16 -2.76 2.39
C TYR A 78 0.18 -1.26 2.77
N PRO A 79 0.91 -0.86 3.82
CA PRO A 79 0.91 0.52 4.31
C PRO A 79 1.75 1.43 3.43
N TYR A 80 1.24 1.84 2.26
CA TYR A 80 1.97 2.67 1.29
C TYR A 80 2.46 4.00 1.86
N HIS A 81 1.76 4.58 2.84
CA HIS A 81 2.17 5.81 3.55
C HIS A 81 3.40 5.62 4.46
N LEU A 82 3.84 4.36 4.63
CA LEU A 82 5.05 3.96 5.33
C LEU A 82 6.09 3.33 4.38
N SER A 83 5.98 3.51 3.05
CA SER A 83 6.90 2.85 2.10
C SER A 83 8.37 3.19 2.35
N ASP A 84 8.68 4.42 2.81
CA ASP A 84 10.01 4.84 3.25
C ASP A 84 10.56 3.94 4.36
N ILE A 85 9.72 3.48 5.27
CA ILE A 85 10.11 2.58 6.36
C ILE A 85 10.12 1.12 5.90
N MET A 86 9.09 0.71 5.16
CA MET A 86 8.89 -0.68 4.79
C MET A 86 9.93 -1.14 3.76
N VAL A 87 10.20 -0.31 2.75
CA VAL A 87 11.15 -0.62 1.67
C VAL A 87 12.59 -0.28 2.07
N GLU A 88 12.86 0.89 2.64
CA GLU A 88 14.24 1.25 2.99
C GLU A 88 14.66 0.63 4.33
N GLY A 89 13.79 0.67 5.35
CA GLY A 89 14.13 0.18 6.68
C GLY A 89 14.04 -1.34 6.84
N LEU A 90 12.96 -1.94 6.30
CA LEU A 90 12.68 -3.37 6.46
C LEU A 90 12.94 -4.20 5.19
N ARG A 91 13.21 -3.56 4.04
CA ARG A 91 13.45 -4.22 2.75
C ARG A 91 12.29 -5.13 2.33
N VAL A 92 11.06 -4.70 2.63
CA VAL A 92 9.81 -5.38 2.25
C VAL A 92 9.06 -4.52 1.23
N THR A 93 9.13 -4.95 -0.03
CA THR A 93 8.36 -4.37 -1.14
C THR A 93 6.88 -4.77 -1.04
N PRO A 94 5.96 -4.00 -1.66
CA PRO A 94 4.55 -4.39 -1.77
C PRO A 94 4.38 -5.77 -2.42
N PHE A 95 5.17 -6.08 -3.45
CA PHE A 95 5.14 -7.38 -4.12
C PHE A 95 5.46 -8.54 -3.16
N GLN A 96 6.53 -8.42 -2.37
CA GLN A 96 6.89 -9.43 -1.36
C GLN A 96 5.82 -9.55 -0.27
N TYR A 97 5.23 -8.43 0.15
CA TYR A 97 4.14 -8.42 1.12
C TYR A 97 2.94 -9.24 0.62
N TYR A 98 2.42 -8.92 -0.57
CA TYR A 98 1.23 -9.60 -1.09
C TYR A 98 1.51 -11.05 -1.52
N SER A 99 2.71 -11.34 -2.02
CA SER A 99 3.13 -12.74 -2.26
C SER A 99 3.02 -13.56 -0.98
N SER A 100 3.46 -13.00 0.15
CA SER A 100 3.40 -13.68 1.44
C SER A 100 1.98 -13.73 2.05
N VAL A 101 1.14 -12.73 1.76
CA VAL A 101 -0.30 -12.77 2.08
C VAL A 101 -0.97 -13.92 1.35
N LEU A 102 -0.78 -14.03 0.03
CA LEU A 102 -1.34 -15.12 -0.78
C LEU A 102 -0.82 -16.49 -0.32
N GLU A 103 0.49 -16.62 -0.10
CA GLU A 103 1.10 -17.83 0.45
C GLU A 103 0.39 -18.28 1.74
N THR A 104 0.18 -17.33 2.67
CA THR A 104 -0.47 -17.61 3.96
C THR A 104 -1.91 -18.09 3.79
N ILE A 105 -2.73 -17.43 2.97
CA ILE A 105 -4.14 -17.83 2.80
C ILE A 105 -4.28 -19.15 2.03
N MET A 106 -3.37 -19.43 1.08
CA MET A 106 -3.33 -20.69 0.34
C MET A 106 -2.93 -21.86 1.23
N ASP A 107 -1.91 -21.67 2.08
CA ASP A 107 -1.48 -22.69 3.05
C ASP A 107 -2.57 -23.02 4.06
N GLN A 108 -3.34 -22.02 4.47
CA GLN A 108 -4.51 -22.15 5.34
C GLN A 108 -5.77 -22.63 4.62
N GLU A 109 -5.70 -22.88 3.31
CA GLU A 109 -6.83 -23.24 2.44
C GLU A 109 -8.04 -22.29 2.56
N ARG A 110 -7.80 -21.00 2.80
CA ARG A 110 -8.84 -19.96 2.88
C ARG A 110 -9.30 -19.55 1.47
N SER A 111 -10.55 -19.10 1.37
CA SER A 111 -11.08 -18.51 0.13
C SER A 111 -10.38 -17.20 -0.21
N TYR A 112 -10.18 -16.93 -1.50
CA TYR A 112 -9.73 -15.62 -2.00
C TYR A 112 -10.67 -14.49 -1.54
N ASP A 113 -11.96 -14.79 -1.43
CA ASP A 113 -13.02 -13.86 -0.99
C ASP A 113 -12.85 -13.40 0.48
N SER A 114 -11.84 -13.92 1.18
CA SER A 114 -11.47 -13.43 2.51
C SER A 114 -10.54 -12.21 2.50
N LEU A 115 -9.99 -11.84 1.34
CA LEU A 115 -9.23 -10.61 1.17
C LEU A 115 -10.18 -9.39 1.16
N PRO A 116 -9.84 -8.30 1.88
CA PRO A 116 -10.48 -7.00 1.69
C PRO A 116 -10.41 -6.55 0.22
N ASN A 117 -11.35 -5.71 -0.23
CA ASN A 117 -11.47 -5.42 -1.67
C ASN A 117 -10.27 -4.67 -2.22
N PHE A 118 -9.76 -3.68 -1.48
CA PHE A 118 -8.57 -2.94 -1.90
C PHE A 118 -7.30 -3.80 -1.80
N THR A 119 -7.25 -4.75 -0.86
CA THR A 119 -6.18 -5.76 -0.78
C THR A 119 -6.23 -6.67 -2.01
N ALA A 120 -7.40 -7.18 -2.39
CA ALA A 120 -7.58 -8.02 -3.57
C ALA A 120 -7.24 -7.29 -4.87
N ALA A 121 -7.65 -6.02 -5.00
CA ALA A 121 -7.32 -5.16 -6.13
C ALA A 121 -5.79 -5.01 -6.29
N ASP A 122 -5.08 -4.84 -5.18
CA ASP A 122 -3.64 -4.67 -5.21
C ASP A 122 -2.87 -5.98 -5.44
N CYS A 123 -3.38 -7.10 -4.91
CA CYS A 123 -2.91 -8.44 -5.27
C CYS A 123 -2.98 -8.66 -6.78
N LEU A 124 -4.13 -8.35 -7.39
CA LEU A 124 -4.30 -8.44 -8.84
C LEU A 124 -3.32 -7.53 -9.58
N ARG A 125 -3.17 -6.26 -9.15
CA ARG A 125 -2.28 -5.28 -9.77
C ARG A 125 -0.80 -5.70 -9.75
N LEU A 126 -0.34 -6.30 -8.66
CA LEU A 126 1.08 -6.62 -8.46
C LEU A 126 1.47 -8.05 -8.86
N LEU A 127 0.58 -9.00 -8.60
CA LEU A 127 0.82 -10.43 -8.81
C LEU A 127 0.15 -10.95 -10.08
N GLY A 128 -0.87 -10.26 -10.59
CA GLY A 128 -1.71 -10.78 -11.67
C GLY A 128 -2.58 -11.96 -11.23
N ILE A 129 -2.85 -12.07 -9.93
CA ILE A 129 -3.67 -13.16 -9.36
C ILE A 129 -4.98 -12.54 -8.88
N GLY A 130 -6.04 -12.75 -9.63
CA GLY A 130 -7.41 -12.53 -9.22
C GLY A 130 -8.02 -13.78 -8.60
N ARG A 131 -9.35 -13.76 -8.46
CA ARG A 131 -10.11 -14.84 -7.84
C ARG A 131 -9.96 -16.17 -8.60
N ASN A 132 -10.09 -16.13 -9.92
CA ASN A 132 -10.03 -17.32 -10.75
C ASN A 132 -8.62 -17.90 -10.83
N GLU A 133 -7.61 -17.05 -11.01
CA GLU A 133 -6.21 -17.48 -10.97
C GLU A 133 -5.88 -18.12 -9.62
N TYR A 134 -6.37 -17.55 -8.52
CA TYR A 134 -6.20 -18.16 -7.20
C TYR A 134 -6.85 -19.54 -7.10
N ILE A 135 -8.09 -19.70 -7.58
CA ILE A 135 -8.79 -20.99 -7.58
C ILE A 135 -8.01 -22.04 -8.38
N ASP A 136 -7.48 -21.65 -9.55
CA ASP A 136 -6.67 -22.53 -10.38
C ASP A 136 -5.36 -22.94 -9.69
N LEU A 137 -4.67 -22.00 -9.05
CA LEU A 137 -3.49 -22.28 -8.24
C LEU A 137 -3.80 -23.22 -7.07
N MET A 138 -4.93 -23.04 -6.39
CA MET A 138 -5.38 -23.93 -5.32
C MET A 138 -5.70 -25.34 -5.83
N ASN A 139 -6.29 -25.46 -7.02
CA ASN A 139 -6.52 -26.75 -7.67
C ASN A 139 -5.21 -27.44 -8.07
N GLN A 140 -4.21 -26.69 -8.51
CA GLN A 140 -2.85 -27.20 -8.79
C GLN A 140 -2.16 -27.70 -7.50
N CYS A 141 -2.26 -26.95 -6.39
CA CYS A 141 -1.78 -27.36 -5.07
C CYS A 141 -2.38 -28.71 -4.62
N ARG A 142 -3.68 -28.91 -4.87
CA ARG A 142 -4.43 -30.11 -4.48
C ARG A 142 -4.15 -31.31 -5.39
N SER A 143 -4.07 -31.09 -6.70
CA SER A 143 -3.87 -32.15 -7.70
C SER A 143 -2.45 -32.74 -7.68
N GLY A 144 -1.44 -32.00 -7.20
CA GLY A 144 -0.08 -32.48 -6.97
C GLY A 144 0.08 -33.56 -5.88
N ARG A 145 -0.99 -33.92 -5.15
CA ARG A 145 -0.94 -34.90 -4.04
C ARG A 145 -0.73 -36.36 -4.47
N LYS A 146 -0.79 -36.69 -5.77
CA LYS A 146 -0.72 -38.10 -6.24
C LYS A 146 0.70 -38.65 -6.46
N LEU A 147 1.74 -37.81 -6.54
CA LEU A 147 3.14 -38.25 -6.66
C LEU A 147 4.03 -37.53 -5.62
N PHE A 148 3.88 -37.92 -4.35
CA PHE A 148 4.81 -37.76 -3.22
C PHE A 148 5.42 -36.39 -2.84
N ARG A 149 5.08 -35.25 -3.44
CA ARG A 149 5.40 -33.93 -2.86
C ARG A 149 4.29 -32.91 -3.08
N ARG A 150 3.76 -32.35 -1.99
CA ARG A 150 2.99 -31.09 -2.05
C ARG A 150 3.93 -30.04 -2.64
N LYS A 151 3.59 -29.46 -3.79
CA LYS A 151 4.35 -28.33 -4.33
C LYS A 151 4.32 -27.21 -3.29
N ASN A 152 5.46 -26.58 -3.05
CA ASN A 152 5.49 -25.42 -2.18
C ASN A 152 4.63 -24.33 -2.83
N VAL A 153 3.70 -23.74 -2.10
CA VAL A 153 2.81 -22.68 -2.60
C VAL A 153 3.64 -21.55 -3.22
N ARG A 154 4.78 -21.24 -2.60
CA ARG A 154 5.71 -20.22 -3.07
C ARG A 154 6.25 -20.48 -4.47
N ASP A 155 6.38 -21.74 -4.89
CA ASP A 155 6.86 -22.10 -6.23
C ASP A 155 5.80 -21.87 -7.31
N LEU A 156 4.53 -21.72 -6.91
CA LEU A 156 3.41 -21.46 -7.83
C LEU A 156 3.13 -19.96 -7.98
N LEU A 157 3.59 -19.14 -7.03
CA LEU A 157 3.44 -17.69 -7.08
C LEU A 157 4.49 -17.07 -8.01
N PRO A 158 4.19 -15.91 -8.64
CA PRO A 158 5.16 -15.17 -9.42
C PRO A 158 6.43 -14.87 -8.62
N ALA A 159 7.59 -14.93 -9.27
CA ALA A 159 8.87 -14.59 -8.65
C ALA A 159 9.18 -13.07 -8.68
N LYS A 160 8.49 -12.32 -9.55
CA LYS A 160 8.65 -10.88 -9.76
C LYS A 160 7.27 -10.25 -10.03
N PRO A 161 7.07 -8.96 -9.73
CA PRO A 161 5.81 -8.30 -10.05
C PRO A 161 5.55 -8.29 -11.56
N ILE A 162 4.27 -8.26 -11.92
CA ILE A 162 3.85 -7.99 -13.29
C ILE A 162 4.16 -6.53 -13.65
N SER A 163 4.07 -6.18 -14.94
CA SER A 163 4.22 -4.78 -15.34
C SER A 163 3.06 -3.96 -14.80
N VAL A 164 3.34 -3.08 -13.85
CA VAL A 164 2.35 -2.15 -13.28
C VAL A 164 2.26 -0.89 -14.13
N ASN A 165 1.15 -0.15 -14.01
CA ASN A 165 1.10 1.23 -14.48
C ASN A 165 1.94 2.13 -13.56
N ILE A 166 2.69 3.05 -14.14
CA ILE A 166 3.43 4.11 -13.45
C ILE A 166 3.11 5.38 -14.20
N ASP A 167 2.52 6.39 -13.54
CA ASP A 167 2.29 7.65 -14.22
C ASP A 167 3.56 8.53 -14.18
N PRO A 168 3.79 9.38 -15.20
CA PRO A 168 4.97 10.22 -15.27
C PRO A 168 5.18 11.16 -14.08
N TRP A 169 4.10 11.59 -13.42
CA TRP A 169 4.16 12.51 -12.29
C TRP A 169 4.51 11.83 -10.96
N TRP A 170 4.55 10.50 -10.90
CA TRP A 170 4.96 9.77 -9.70
C TRP A 170 6.43 10.00 -9.40
N LEU A 171 6.83 9.80 -8.15
CA LEU A 171 8.22 9.93 -7.73
C LEU A 171 8.85 8.55 -7.58
N VAL A 172 10.02 8.39 -8.17
CA VAL A 172 10.89 7.23 -8.07
C VAL A 172 11.86 7.45 -6.93
N VAL A 173 11.89 6.49 -5.99
CA VAL A 173 12.79 6.50 -4.83
C VAL A 173 13.56 5.19 -4.79
N VAL A 174 14.85 5.27 -4.43
CA VAL A 174 15.69 4.10 -4.23
C VAL A 174 15.30 3.38 -2.94
N GLY A 175 15.20 2.06 -2.99
CA GLY A 175 14.98 1.22 -1.82
C GLY A 175 16.28 0.88 -1.08
N CYS A 176 16.23 -0.14 -0.21
CA CYS A 176 17.43 -0.67 0.42
C CYS A 176 18.21 -1.56 -0.56
N ILE A 177 19.20 -0.98 -1.25
CA ILE A 177 20.09 -1.67 -2.21
C ILE A 177 21.36 -2.16 -1.48
N VAL A 178 21.68 -3.44 -1.61
CA VAL A 178 22.93 -4.03 -1.10
C VAL A 178 23.87 -4.42 -2.24
N GLU A 179 25.11 -4.81 -1.90
CA GLU A 179 26.13 -5.13 -2.90
C GLU A 179 25.70 -6.26 -3.85
N GLU A 180 24.97 -7.27 -3.34
CA GLU A 180 24.43 -8.36 -4.18
C GLU A 180 23.44 -7.88 -5.23
N ASP A 181 22.65 -6.85 -4.92
CA ASP A 181 21.69 -6.28 -5.87
C ASP A 181 22.42 -5.62 -7.04
N MET A 182 23.55 -4.96 -6.75
CA MET A 182 24.38 -4.28 -7.74
C MET A 182 25.07 -5.24 -8.71
N LYS A 183 25.16 -6.53 -8.38
CA LYS A 183 25.68 -7.57 -9.29
C LYS A 183 24.67 -7.93 -10.39
N LEU A 184 23.41 -7.53 -10.23
CA LEU A 184 22.29 -7.88 -11.11
C LEU A 184 21.77 -6.68 -11.92
N VAL A 185 22.38 -5.50 -11.81
CA VAL A 185 22.01 -4.29 -12.55
C VAL A 185 22.93 -4.08 -13.76
N SER A 186 22.38 -3.51 -14.83
CA SER A 186 23.16 -3.02 -15.96
C SER A 186 23.82 -1.69 -15.63
N GLU A 187 24.81 -1.26 -16.43
CA GLU A 187 25.44 0.06 -16.25
C GLU A 187 24.42 1.21 -16.33
N GLN A 188 23.44 1.15 -17.25
CA GLN A 188 22.39 2.16 -17.36
C GLN A 188 21.46 2.20 -16.14
N GLU A 189 21.13 1.03 -15.58
CA GLU A 189 20.34 0.93 -14.35
C GLU A 189 21.12 1.47 -13.16
N LYS A 190 22.42 1.21 -13.08
CA LYS A 190 23.32 1.74 -12.06
C LYS A 190 23.43 3.26 -12.13
N GLU A 191 23.65 3.83 -13.32
CA GLU A 191 23.66 5.28 -13.52
C GLU A 191 22.35 5.94 -13.06
N LEU A 192 21.22 5.29 -13.31
CA LEU A 192 19.92 5.76 -12.84
C LEU A 192 19.79 5.69 -11.31
N ILE A 193 20.26 4.60 -10.68
CA ILE A 193 20.30 4.46 -9.23
C ILE A 193 21.17 5.56 -8.62
N ASP A 194 22.39 5.74 -9.12
CA ASP A 194 23.34 6.76 -8.65
C ASP A 194 22.72 8.17 -8.77
N ARG A 195 22.06 8.47 -9.89
CA ARG A 195 21.33 9.73 -10.07
C ARG A 195 20.26 9.97 -9.00
N ILE A 196 19.50 8.95 -8.61
CA ILE A 196 18.46 9.09 -7.57
C ILE A 196 19.08 9.22 -6.18
N ILE A 197 20.21 8.54 -5.92
CA ILE A 197 20.95 8.68 -4.66
C ILE A 197 21.49 10.11 -4.51
N ASP A 198 22.11 10.64 -5.57
CA ASP A 198 22.76 11.96 -5.55
C ASP A 198 21.75 13.12 -5.50
N ASN A 199 20.62 12.99 -6.20
CA ASN A 199 19.65 14.09 -6.36
C ASN A 199 18.36 13.89 -5.54
N GLY A 200 18.27 12.81 -4.77
CA GLY A 200 17.05 12.39 -4.10
C GLY A 200 15.97 11.92 -5.07
N LYS A 201 14.74 11.81 -4.58
CA LYS A 201 13.58 11.31 -5.36
C LYS A 201 13.39 12.06 -6.68
N GLN A 202 13.17 11.32 -7.76
CA GLN A 202 13.08 11.85 -9.12
C GLN A 202 11.67 11.65 -9.68
N ARG A 203 11.17 12.57 -10.51
CA ARG A 203 9.90 12.38 -11.22
C ARG A 203 10.07 11.29 -12.28
N ALA A 204 9.17 10.30 -12.30
CA ALA A 204 9.25 9.15 -13.21
C ALA A 204 9.32 9.57 -14.68
N GLY A 205 8.55 10.59 -15.05
CA GLY A 205 8.51 11.18 -16.38
C GLY A 205 9.85 11.74 -16.85
N ASP A 206 10.77 12.10 -15.96
CA ASP A 206 12.09 12.64 -16.31
C ASP A 206 13.14 11.55 -16.58
N LEU A 207 12.77 10.29 -16.36
CA LEU A 207 13.64 9.13 -16.41
C LEU A 207 13.26 8.23 -17.60
N ASP A 208 14.17 7.36 -18.01
CA ASP A 208 13.83 6.34 -19.01
C ASP A 208 12.80 5.36 -18.43
N HIS A 209 11.66 5.25 -19.11
CA HIS A 209 10.55 4.39 -18.72
C HIS A 209 10.97 2.93 -18.54
N ASN A 210 11.78 2.39 -19.45
CA ASN A 210 12.14 0.98 -19.39
C ASN A 210 13.09 0.71 -18.23
N LEU A 211 14.02 1.63 -17.95
CA LEU A 211 14.88 1.54 -16.77
C LEU A 211 14.08 1.63 -15.47
N VAL A 212 13.12 2.56 -15.37
CA VAL A 212 12.21 2.66 -14.20
C VAL A 212 11.47 1.34 -13.99
N HIS A 213 10.84 0.80 -15.03
CA HIS A 213 10.11 -0.48 -14.91
C HIS A 213 11.04 -1.67 -14.59
N ALA A 214 12.25 -1.70 -15.14
CA ALA A 214 13.22 -2.75 -14.87
C ALA A 214 13.69 -2.74 -13.42
N LEU A 215 14.05 -1.56 -12.89
CA LEU A 215 14.45 -1.38 -11.49
C LEU A 215 13.29 -1.69 -10.53
N TYR A 216 12.07 -1.27 -10.85
CA TYR A 216 10.88 -1.58 -10.06
C TYR A 216 10.65 -3.09 -9.99
N LYS A 217 10.78 -3.78 -11.13
CA LYS A 217 10.62 -5.24 -11.21
C LYS A 217 11.71 -6.00 -10.45
N LYS A 218 12.90 -5.40 -10.27
CA LYS A 218 13.97 -5.93 -9.42
C LYS A 218 13.79 -5.59 -7.94
N GLY A 219 12.82 -4.74 -7.59
CA GLY A 219 12.58 -4.32 -6.20
C GLY A 219 13.62 -3.32 -5.67
N LEU A 220 14.37 -2.67 -6.56
CA LEU A 220 15.45 -1.74 -6.19
C LEU A 220 14.96 -0.30 -6.02
N ILE A 221 13.79 0.01 -6.57
CA ILE A 221 13.10 1.28 -6.38
C ILE A 221 11.68 1.03 -5.89
N TYR A 222 11.10 2.04 -5.26
CA TYR A 222 9.67 2.12 -4.98
C TYR A 222 9.10 3.46 -5.47
N LEU A 223 7.78 3.58 -5.44
CA LEU A 223 7.06 4.69 -6.06
C LEU A 223 6.27 5.46 -5.01
N GLU A 224 6.49 6.76 -4.90
CA GLU A 224 5.59 7.66 -4.18
C GLU A 224 4.59 8.28 -5.17
N VAL A 225 3.33 8.38 -4.74
CA VAL A 225 2.25 8.97 -5.52
C VAL A 225 1.81 10.24 -4.76
N PRO A 226 2.50 11.38 -4.99
CA PRO A 226 2.32 12.59 -4.18
C PRO A 226 0.99 13.29 -4.43
N ILE A 227 0.20 13.49 -3.39
CA ILE A 227 -1.09 14.19 -3.47
C ILE A 227 -1.01 15.49 -2.68
N GLU A 228 -1.29 16.60 -3.38
CA GLU A 228 -1.35 17.93 -2.79
C GLU A 228 -2.76 18.34 -2.39
N HIS A 229 -2.85 19.32 -1.50
CA HIS A 229 -4.13 19.81 -0.97
C HIS A 229 -4.99 20.44 -2.08
N SER A 230 -4.35 21.08 -3.04
CA SER A 230 -4.97 21.73 -4.19
C SER A 230 -5.27 20.80 -5.36
N ASP A 231 -4.94 19.51 -5.26
CA ASP A 231 -5.15 18.57 -6.35
C ASP A 231 -6.64 18.26 -6.55
N TYR A 232 -7.03 18.11 -7.81
CA TYR A 232 -8.37 17.66 -8.20
C TYR A 232 -8.29 16.24 -8.75
N ILE A 233 -9.21 15.40 -8.31
CA ILE A 233 -9.18 13.96 -8.56
C ILE A 233 -10.42 13.56 -9.34
N ILE A 234 -10.23 12.76 -10.39
CA ILE A 234 -11.30 12.20 -11.20
C ILE A 234 -11.38 10.71 -10.89
N VAL A 235 -12.56 10.26 -10.47
CA VAL A 235 -12.91 8.83 -10.35
C VAL A 235 -13.75 8.48 -11.58
N PRO A 236 -13.25 7.67 -12.53
CA PRO A 236 -14.06 7.21 -13.66
C PRO A 236 -15.22 6.35 -13.16
N PRO A 237 -16.31 6.22 -13.94
CA PRO A 237 -17.36 5.26 -13.64
C PRO A 237 -16.75 3.87 -13.48
N LEU A 238 -16.85 3.28 -12.29
CA LEU A 238 -16.36 1.92 -12.08
C LEU A 238 -17.38 0.94 -12.64
N GLU A 239 -17.09 0.39 -13.82
CA GLU A 239 -17.81 -0.77 -14.32
C GLU A 239 -17.42 -1.99 -13.48
N GLY A 240 -18.41 -2.62 -12.86
CA GLY A 240 -18.24 -3.90 -12.17
C GLY A 240 -17.65 -3.83 -10.76
N PHE A 241 -17.24 -2.69 -10.20
CA PHE A 241 -16.69 -2.67 -8.83
C PHE A 241 -17.74 -3.04 -7.78
N VAL A 242 -17.64 -4.27 -7.26
CA VAL A 242 -18.49 -4.75 -6.17
C VAL A 242 -17.83 -4.46 -4.83
N MET A 243 -18.45 -3.57 -4.06
CA MET A 243 -18.08 -3.30 -2.68
C MET A 243 -18.53 -4.47 -1.79
N ASN A 244 -17.66 -5.45 -1.55
CA ASN A 244 -17.94 -6.51 -0.57
C ASN A 244 -18.00 -5.95 0.86
N ARG A 245 -18.66 -6.72 1.73
CA ARG A 245 -18.90 -6.37 3.14
C ARG A 245 -17.60 -5.99 3.86
N VAL A 246 -17.60 -4.82 4.48
CA VAL A 246 -16.47 -4.25 5.22
C VAL A 246 -15.98 -5.23 6.28
N SER A 247 -14.68 -5.56 6.26
CA SER A 247 -14.05 -6.52 7.18
C SER A 247 -13.90 -5.99 8.62
N GLY A 248 -14.30 -4.72 8.84
CA GLY A 248 -14.19 -4.01 10.10
C GLY A 248 -12.87 -3.27 10.28
N ASP A 249 -11.98 -3.26 9.27
CA ASP A 249 -10.76 -2.46 9.33
C ASP A 249 -11.03 -0.97 9.07
N TYR A 250 -10.33 -0.13 9.83
CA TYR A 250 -10.54 1.32 9.83
C TYR A 250 -10.19 1.95 8.49
N PHE A 251 -9.15 1.46 7.81
CA PHE A 251 -8.65 2.08 6.60
C PHE A 251 -9.55 1.79 5.40
N GLU A 252 -10.01 0.55 5.20
CA GLU A 252 -10.99 0.21 4.16
C GLU A 252 -12.31 0.99 4.34
N THR A 253 -12.78 1.13 5.59
CA THR A 253 -13.96 1.96 5.90
C THR A 253 -13.74 3.42 5.48
N LEU A 254 -12.56 3.96 5.79
CA LEU A 254 -12.17 5.31 5.38
C LEU A 254 -12.11 5.42 3.85
N LEU A 255 -11.53 4.43 3.18
CA LEU A 255 -11.47 4.37 1.72
C LEU A 255 -12.88 4.37 1.13
N TYR A 256 -13.86 3.66 1.68
CA TYR A 256 -15.22 3.75 1.14
C TYR A 256 -15.86 5.11 1.34
N LYS A 257 -15.70 5.70 2.52
CA LYS A 257 -16.23 7.04 2.82
C LYS A 257 -15.67 8.08 1.84
N ILE A 258 -14.37 8.05 1.58
CA ILE A 258 -13.73 8.99 0.64
C ILE A 258 -14.18 8.68 -0.79
N PHE A 259 -14.19 7.41 -1.19
CA PHE A 259 -14.51 6.98 -2.55
C PHE A 259 -15.89 7.48 -3.02
N VAL A 260 -16.92 7.39 -2.16
CA VAL A 260 -18.28 7.88 -2.49
C VAL A 260 -18.41 9.40 -2.42
N SER A 261 -17.43 10.10 -1.85
CA SER A 261 -17.45 11.55 -1.63
C SER A 261 -16.57 12.34 -2.60
N ILE A 262 -15.68 11.68 -3.34
CA ILE A 262 -14.83 12.36 -4.33
C ILE A 262 -15.71 12.84 -5.49
N ASP A 263 -15.49 14.09 -5.89
CA ASP A 263 -15.97 14.64 -7.14
C ASP A 263 -14.88 15.47 -7.84
N GLU A 264 -15.02 15.68 -9.14
CA GLU A 264 -13.99 16.32 -9.99
C GLU A 264 -13.86 17.85 -9.83
N ARG A 265 -14.70 18.46 -8.99
CA ARG A 265 -14.77 19.92 -8.74
C ARG A 265 -14.35 20.31 -7.34
N THR A 266 -14.13 19.34 -6.45
CA THR A 266 -13.66 19.55 -5.08
C THR A 266 -12.19 19.18 -4.99
N SER A 267 -11.37 20.05 -4.41
CA SER A 267 -9.96 19.74 -4.15
C SER A 267 -9.83 18.72 -3.02
N VAL A 268 -8.70 18.01 -2.96
CA VAL A 268 -8.41 17.04 -1.88
C VAL A 268 -8.53 17.69 -0.49
N GLY A 269 -8.16 18.96 -0.38
CA GLY A 269 -8.24 19.72 0.85
C GLY A 269 -9.64 20.10 1.31
N GLU A 270 -10.46 20.57 0.38
CA GLU A 270 -11.88 20.84 0.64
C GLU A 270 -12.61 19.54 1.02
N LEU A 271 -12.31 18.44 0.33
CA LEU A 271 -12.86 17.12 0.64
C LEU A 271 -12.53 16.69 2.08
N ALA A 272 -11.29 16.88 2.52
CA ALA A 272 -10.90 16.58 3.89
C ALA A 272 -11.67 17.41 4.92
N SER A 273 -11.88 18.69 4.61
CA SER A 273 -12.65 19.61 5.47
C SER A 273 -14.12 19.22 5.57
N VAL A 274 -14.75 18.89 4.43
CA VAL A 274 -16.16 18.46 4.36
C VAL A 274 -16.39 17.15 5.10
N LEU A 275 -15.45 16.21 5.00
CA LEU A 275 -15.59 14.91 5.66
C LEU A 275 -15.20 14.91 7.15
N GLU A 276 -14.63 16.03 7.64
CA GLU A 276 -14.00 16.17 8.95
C GLU A 276 -12.93 15.10 9.22
N ILE A 277 -12.07 14.89 8.23
CA ILE A 277 -10.99 13.89 8.26
C ILE A 277 -9.65 14.61 8.13
N ASP A 278 -8.64 14.10 8.83
CA ASP A 278 -7.27 14.57 8.67
C ASP A 278 -6.88 14.58 7.18
N ALA A 279 -6.42 15.73 6.69
CA ALA A 279 -6.05 15.93 5.29
C ALA A 279 -4.97 14.93 4.84
N GLN A 280 -4.05 14.54 5.72
CA GLN A 280 -3.05 13.53 5.37
C GLN A 280 -3.67 12.15 5.13
N ALA A 281 -4.71 11.77 5.89
CA ALA A 281 -5.42 10.52 5.66
C ALA A 281 -6.17 10.50 4.32
N VAL A 282 -6.77 11.65 3.93
CA VAL A 282 -7.41 11.79 2.61
C VAL A 282 -6.38 11.73 1.48
N LYS A 283 -5.23 12.42 1.63
CA LYS A 283 -4.11 12.32 0.67
C LYS A 283 -3.62 10.88 0.49
N ASN A 284 -3.47 10.13 1.58
CA ASN A 284 -3.05 8.73 1.53
C ASN A 284 -4.07 7.84 0.81
N ALA A 285 -5.37 8.06 1.03
CA ALA A 285 -6.44 7.35 0.34
C ALA A 285 -6.46 7.64 -1.17
N VAL A 286 -6.37 8.93 -1.54
CA VAL A 286 -6.32 9.35 -2.95
C VAL A 286 -5.07 8.80 -3.65
N SER A 287 -3.92 8.86 -2.97
CA SER A 287 -2.65 8.28 -3.44
C SER A 287 -2.81 6.79 -3.76
N LEU A 288 -3.52 6.05 -2.89
CA LEU A 288 -3.85 4.66 -3.14
C LEU A 288 -4.79 4.48 -4.34
N TYR A 289 -5.87 5.27 -4.48
CA TYR A 289 -6.76 5.13 -5.63
C TYR A 289 -6.05 5.36 -6.96
N CYS A 290 -5.16 6.37 -7.03
CA CYS A 290 -4.33 6.59 -8.21
C CYS A 290 -3.43 5.39 -8.49
N ARG A 291 -2.79 4.85 -7.46
CA ARG A 291 -1.95 3.64 -7.59
C ARG A 291 -2.74 2.42 -8.05
N LEU A 292 -3.96 2.25 -7.56
CA LEU A 292 -4.87 1.16 -7.93
C LEU A 292 -5.60 1.42 -9.24
N GLY A 293 -5.42 2.57 -9.90
CA GLY A 293 -6.12 2.91 -11.14
C GLY A 293 -7.61 3.25 -10.97
N PHE A 294 -8.10 3.42 -9.75
CA PHE A 294 -9.48 3.85 -9.47
C PHE A 294 -9.68 5.35 -9.58
N ALA A 295 -8.61 6.13 -9.59
CA ALA A 295 -8.68 7.57 -9.72
C ALA A 295 -7.50 8.09 -10.54
N ARG A 296 -7.66 9.28 -11.12
CA ARG A 296 -6.57 10.00 -11.78
C ARG A 296 -6.53 11.44 -11.32
N LYS A 297 -5.32 12.00 -11.23
CA LYS A 297 -5.13 13.43 -11.01
C LYS A 297 -5.53 14.19 -12.29
N LYS A 298 -6.34 15.24 -12.15
CA LYS A 298 -6.97 15.97 -13.28
C LYS A 298 -5.97 16.69 -14.17
N CYS A 299 -4.89 17.22 -13.57
CA CYS A 299 -3.81 17.88 -14.29
C CYS A 299 -2.49 17.19 -13.97
N THR A 300 -1.90 16.58 -14.99
CA THR A 300 -0.55 16.04 -14.95
C THR A 300 0.15 16.60 -16.18
N ASP A 301 1.17 17.43 -15.99
CA ASP A 301 1.95 17.99 -17.09
C ASP A 301 2.68 16.84 -17.80
N ILE A 302 2.07 16.30 -18.86
CA ILE A 302 2.60 15.18 -19.67
C ILE A 302 3.55 15.71 -20.75
N ASP A 303 3.48 17.00 -21.07
CA ASP A 303 4.13 17.58 -22.25
C ASP A 303 5.67 17.61 -22.16
N ASP A 304 6.23 17.51 -20.96
CA ASP A 304 7.69 17.54 -20.70
C ASP A 304 8.24 16.19 -20.18
N CYS A 305 7.75 15.07 -20.70
CA CYS A 305 8.26 13.74 -20.34
C CYS A 305 9.43 13.29 -21.23
N HIS A 306 10.31 12.45 -20.68
CA HIS A 306 11.38 11.76 -21.39
C HIS A 306 10.80 11.02 -22.62
N PRO A 307 11.49 11.00 -23.78
CA PRO A 307 10.93 10.49 -25.03
C PRO A 307 10.42 9.04 -25.01
N SER A 308 10.89 8.22 -24.07
CA SER A 308 10.41 6.84 -23.84
C SER A 308 8.96 6.76 -23.34
N TRP A 309 8.37 7.86 -22.88
CA TRP A 309 7.00 7.92 -22.36
C TRP A 309 5.95 8.24 -23.43
N ASN A 310 6.36 8.66 -24.63
CA ASN A 310 5.42 9.06 -25.68
C ASN A 310 4.59 7.86 -26.21
N PRO A 311 3.25 7.90 -26.10
CA PRO A 311 2.36 6.86 -26.59
C PRO A 311 2.47 6.60 -28.10
N ALA A 312 2.88 7.59 -28.91
CA ALA A 312 3.06 7.38 -30.36
C ALA A 312 4.19 6.37 -30.69
N ARG A 313 5.05 6.03 -29.72
CA ARG A 313 6.06 4.97 -29.82
C ARG A 313 5.64 3.66 -29.11
N LYS A 314 4.48 3.63 -28.47
CA LYS A 314 3.97 2.50 -27.68
C LYS A 314 2.50 2.26 -28.02
N GLY A 315 2.23 1.19 -28.77
CA GLY A 315 0.86 0.75 -29.05
C GLY A 315 0.03 0.70 -27.77
N ASN A 316 -1.06 1.48 -27.77
CA ASN A 316 -2.18 1.51 -26.82
C ASN A 316 -1.87 0.97 -25.41
N TYR A 317 -1.68 1.87 -24.43
CA TYR A 317 -2.04 1.51 -23.06
C TYR A 317 -3.56 1.38 -23.02
N PRO A 318 -4.11 0.18 -22.72
CA PRO A 318 -5.47 0.16 -22.25
C PRO A 318 -5.40 0.77 -20.86
N TYR A 319 -6.14 1.86 -20.64
CA TYR A 319 -6.86 1.94 -19.38
C TYR A 319 -7.72 0.67 -19.37
N ARG A 320 -7.18 -0.45 -18.86
CA ARG A 320 -8.03 -1.57 -18.49
C ARG A 320 -8.87 -0.99 -17.38
N ASN A 321 -10.16 -0.77 -17.67
CA ASN A 321 -11.17 -0.74 -16.63
C ASN A 321 -10.82 -1.90 -15.71
N ILE A 322 -10.40 -1.58 -14.50
CA ILE A 322 -10.18 -2.59 -13.47
C ILE A 322 -11.59 -3.04 -13.12
N SER A 323 -12.08 -4.00 -13.90
CA SER A 323 -13.33 -4.69 -13.63
C SER A 323 -13.06 -5.57 -12.41
N LEU A 324 -13.37 -5.04 -11.23
CA LEU A 324 -13.41 -5.81 -9.99
C LEU A 324 -14.82 -6.34 -9.80
N GLY A 325 -15.27 -7.15 -10.76
CA GLY A 325 -16.57 -7.81 -10.74
C GLY A 325 -16.68 -8.81 -11.88
N ASP A 326 -16.92 -10.05 -11.46
CA ASP A 326 -17.36 -11.24 -12.20
C ASP A 326 -16.83 -11.43 -13.62
N GLU A 327 -15.65 -12.07 -13.71
CA GLU A 327 -15.47 -13.27 -14.55
C GLU A 327 -14.68 -14.31 -13.76
#